data_AF-A0A067GFL1-F1
#
_entry.id   AF-A0A067GFL1-F1
#
_cell.length_a   1.000
_cell.length_b   1.000
_cell.length_c   1.000
_cell.angle_alpha   90.00
_cell.angle_beta   90.00
_cell.angle_gamma   90.00
#
_symmetry.space_group_name_H-M   'P 1'
#
loop_
_entity.id
_entity.type
_entity.pdbx_description
1 polymer ?
#
loop_
_entity_poly.entity_id
_entity_poly.type
_entity_poly.pdbx_seq_one_letter_code
_entity_poly.pdbx_strand_id
1 'polypeptide(L)'
;MGRSRGNFHANDEDPTQRSRRKKNVSSDNSDTAAPGQGAGEGKRALYHCNYCNKDITGKIRIKCAVCPDFDLCIECFSVGVEVHPHKSNHPYRVMDNLSFPLICPDWNADDEILLLEGIEMYGLGNWAEIAEHVGTKTKELCIEHYTNVYMNSPFFPLPDMSHVVGKNRKELLAMAKGHIDDKK
;
A
#
# COMPACT_ATOMS: atom_id res chain seq x y z
N MET A 1 10.85 -52.45 31.91
CA MET A 1 11.36 -53.32 30.83
C MET A 1 10.91 -52.72 29.49
N GLY A 2 11.61 -52.78 28.36
CA GLY A 2 13.00 -53.20 28.15
C GLY A 2 13.34 -53.77 26.75
N ARG A 3 13.67 -52.89 25.77
CA ARG A 3 14.53 -53.14 24.56
C ARG A 3 14.04 -54.18 23.51
N SER A 4 14.56 -54.30 22.28
CA SER A 4 15.18 -53.45 21.21
C SER A 4 15.45 -54.39 20.00
N ARG A 5 15.61 -54.02 18.71
CA ARG A 5 15.91 -52.77 17.94
C ARG A 5 14.96 -52.74 16.70
N GLY A 6 14.99 -51.84 15.70
CA GLY A 6 15.82 -50.66 15.39
C GLY A 6 16.93 -50.89 14.34
N ASN A 7 16.82 -50.29 13.13
CA ASN A 7 17.90 -50.14 12.14
C ASN A 7 17.66 -48.89 11.25
N PHE A 8 18.72 -48.24 10.75
CA PHE A 8 18.68 -47.05 9.88
C PHE A 8 19.28 -47.36 8.50
N HIS A 9 18.83 -46.64 7.46
CA HIS A 9 19.73 -45.87 6.59
C HIS A 9 18.93 -44.83 5.79
N ALA A 10 19.57 -43.71 5.44
CA ALA A 10 19.04 -42.68 4.55
C ALA A 10 19.92 -42.59 3.29
N ASN A 11 19.41 -41.94 2.25
CA ASN A 11 20.16 -41.30 1.16
C ASN A 11 19.32 -40.13 0.63
N ASP A 12 19.93 -38.96 0.50
CA ASP A 12 19.42 -37.84 -0.31
C ASP A 12 19.76 -38.07 -1.80
N GLU A 13 18.97 -37.49 -2.70
CA GLU A 13 19.46 -36.51 -3.70
C GLU A 13 18.28 -35.85 -4.45
N ASP A 14 18.52 -34.65 -4.97
CA ASP A 14 17.53 -33.76 -5.61
C ASP A 14 17.83 -33.60 -7.13
N PRO A 15 17.69 -32.42 -7.76
CA PRO A 15 16.47 -31.95 -8.42
C PRO A 15 16.36 -32.27 -9.92
N THR A 16 15.25 -31.79 -10.49
CA THR A 16 15.00 -31.53 -11.92
C THR A 16 14.44 -32.65 -12.78
N GLN A 17 13.16 -32.52 -13.16
CA GLN A 17 12.84 -32.41 -14.59
C GLN A 17 11.53 -31.67 -14.90
N ARG A 18 11.53 -30.99 -16.05
CA ARG A 18 10.61 -29.91 -16.43
C ARG A 18 9.70 -30.37 -17.57
N SER A 19 8.44 -30.74 -17.28
CA SER A 19 7.50 -31.19 -18.31
C SER A 19 6.43 -30.15 -18.65
N ARG A 20 6.46 -29.63 -19.89
CA ARG A 20 5.48 -28.67 -20.43
C ARG A 20 4.31 -29.44 -21.07
N ARG A 21 3.08 -29.26 -20.59
CA ARG A 21 1.89 -29.80 -21.28
C ARG A 21 1.41 -28.84 -22.36
N LYS A 22 1.61 -29.23 -23.63
CA LYS A 22 1.22 -28.47 -24.83
C LYS A 22 -0.08 -29.03 -25.42
N LYS A 23 -0.97 -28.18 -25.94
CA LYS A 23 -2.07 -28.55 -26.86
C LYS A 23 -2.25 -27.45 -27.91
N ASN A 24 -2.73 -27.84 -29.09
CA ASN A 24 -2.64 -27.03 -30.32
C ASN A 24 -3.89 -26.19 -30.63
N VAL A 25 -3.72 -25.30 -31.61
CA VAL A 25 -4.64 -24.28 -32.13
C VAL A 25 -5.24 -24.70 -33.48
N SER A 26 -6.46 -24.23 -33.76
CA SER A 26 -7.01 -23.81 -35.07
C SER A 26 -8.13 -22.79 -34.76
N SER A 27 -8.04 -21.52 -35.18
CA SER A 27 -8.33 -20.97 -36.52
C SER A 27 -9.84 -20.79 -36.78
N ASP A 28 -10.37 -19.65 -37.28
CA ASP A 28 -9.77 -18.37 -37.73
C ASP A 28 -10.75 -17.19 -37.49
N ASN A 29 -10.25 -15.95 -37.45
CA ASN A 29 -10.56 -14.90 -38.45
C ASN A 29 -9.81 -13.58 -38.15
N SER A 30 -9.54 -12.80 -39.20
CA SER A 30 -8.86 -11.50 -39.15
C SER A 30 -9.81 -10.34 -38.79
N ASP A 31 -9.30 -9.30 -38.12
CA ASP A 31 -9.53 -7.91 -38.58
C ASP A 31 -8.43 -6.95 -38.08
N THR A 32 -8.40 -5.71 -38.61
CA THR A 32 -7.22 -4.82 -38.55
C THR A 32 -7.47 -3.50 -37.81
N ALA A 33 -6.66 -3.19 -36.79
CA ALA A 33 -6.67 -1.88 -36.11
C ALA A 33 -5.27 -1.47 -35.60
N ALA A 34 -5.04 -0.17 -35.49
CA ALA A 34 -3.74 0.46 -35.16
C ALA A 34 -3.48 0.57 -33.64
N PRO A 35 -2.21 0.73 -33.18
CA PRO A 35 -1.89 0.79 -31.76
C PRO A 35 -2.30 2.13 -31.13
N GLY A 36 -3.38 2.12 -30.33
CA GLY A 36 -3.75 3.23 -29.44
C GLY A 36 -3.07 3.11 -28.08
N GLN A 37 -2.42 4.17 -27.62
CA GLN A 37 -1.81 4.22 -26.28
C GLN A 37 -2.90 4.32 -25.21
N GLY A 38 -3.02 3.31 -24.35
CA GLY A 38 -3.80 3.37 -23.11
C GLY A 38 -2.85 3.59 -21.94
N ALA A 39 -2.83 4.80 -21.37
CA ALA A 39 -2.09 5.08 -20.13
C ALA A 39 -2.67 4.24 -18.98
N GLY A 40 -1.81 3.75 -18.09
CA GLY A 40 -2.21 2.92 -16.96
C GLY A 40 -2.77 3.75 -15.82
N GLU A 41 -3.95 4.36 -15.97
CA GLU A 41 -4.63 5.02 -14.84
C GLU A 41 -4.77 4.04 -13.66
N GLY A 42 -3.89 4.18 -12.66
CA GLY A 42 -3.90 3.41 -11.44
C GLY A 42 -5.22 3.63 -10.73
N LYS A 43 -6.14 2.66 -10.87
CA LYS A 43 -7.55 2.82 -10.49
C LYS A 43 -7.71 2.93 -8.98
N ARG A 44 -7.60 4.16 -8.47
CA ARG A 44 -7.89 4.53 -7.08
C ARG A 44 -9.23 3.92 -6.67
N ALA A 45 -9.20 3.06 -5.65
CA ALA A 45 -10.37 2.33 -5.22
C ALA A 45 -11.45 3.31 -4.69
N LEU A 46 -12.64 3.25 -5.27
CA LEU A 46 -13.76 4.10 -4.92
C LEU A 46 -14.49 3.54 -3.70
N TYR A 47 -14.84 4.38 -2.73
CA TYR A 47 -15.50 3.97 -1.50
C TYR A 47 -16.71 4.86 -1.19
N HIS A 48 -17.81 4.24 -0.74
CA HIS A 48 -19.03 4.91 -0.31
C HIS A 48 -19.43 4.42 1.09
N CYS A 49 -20.05 5.28 1.88
CA CYS A 49 -20.58 4.89 3.20
C CYS A 49 -21.80 3.99 3.02
N ASN A 50 -21.76 2.74 3.49
CA ASN A 50 -22.85 1.76 3.30
C ASN A 50 -24.19 2.13 3.98
N TYR A 51 -24.23 3.20 4.80
CA TYR A 51 -25.47 3.71 5.39
C TYR A 51 -26.06 4.90 4.63
N CYS A 52 -25.27 5.97 4.40
CA CYS A 52 -25.77 7.22 3.80
C CYS A 52 -25.39 7.41 2.32
N ASN A 53 -24.70 6.45 1.71
CA ASN A 53 -24.19 6.48 0.32
C ASN A 53 -23.27 7.67 -0.02
N LYS A 54 -22.84 8.46 0.98
CA LYS A 54 -21.85 9.53 0.84
C LYS A 54 -20.53 8.94 0.33
N ASP A 55 -19.97 9.53 -0.73
CA ASP A 55 -18.63 9.22 -1.19
C ASP A 55 -17.57 9.51 -0.10
N ILE A 56 -16.73 8.52 0.16
CA ILE A 56 -15.63 8.51 1.12
C ILE A 56 -14.29 8.12 0.48
N THR A 57 -14.21 8.15 -0.86
CA THR A 57 -12.96 8.03 -1.60
C THR A 57 -11.98 9.14 -1.17
N GLY A 58 -10.73 8.78 -0.87
CA GLY A 58 -9.70 9.73 -0.41
C GLY A 58 -9.99 10.40 0.94
N LYS A 59 -10.83 9.78 1.79
CA LYS A 59 -11.22 10.30 3.11
C LYS A 59 -11.07 9.21 4.17
N ILE A 60 -10.90 9.62 5.42
CA ILE A 60 -10.92 8.70 6.57
C ILE A 60 -12.25 7.95 6.59
N ARG A 61 -12.17 6.61 6.63
CA ARG A 61 -13.32 5.70 6.71
C ARG A 61 -13.14 4.67 7.81
N ILE A 62 -14.25 4.20 8.35
CA ILE A 62 -14.28 3.18 9.40
C ILE A 62 -14.69 1.86 8.74
N LYS A 63 -13.73 0.97 8.50
CA LYS A 63 -13.98 -0.36 7.93
C LYS A 63 -14.34 -1.33 9.04
N CYS A 64 -15.47 -2.02 8.91
CA CYS A 64 -15.84 -3.08 9.84
C CYS A 64 -14.87 -4.26 9.69
N ALA A 65 -14.39 -4.83 10.80
CA ALA A 65 -13.51 -6.01 10.79
C ALA A 65 -14.28 -7.34 10.79
N VAL A 66 -15.61 -7.31 10.85
CA VAL A 66 -16.51 -8.48 10.86
C VAL A 66 -17.33 -8.59 9.58
N CYS A 67 -17.81 -7.45 9.06
CA CYS A 67 -18.70 -7.42 7.89
C CYS A 67 -17.89 -7.27 6.59
N PRO A 68 -18.11 -8.11 5.57
CA PRO A 68 -17.46 -7.95 4.27
C PRO A 68 -17.88 -6.63 3.63
N ASP A 69 -16.91 -5.87 3.14
CA ASP A 69 -17.06 -4.60 2.42
C ASP A 69 -18.10 -3.62 2.97
N PHE A 70 -18.06 -3.52 4.29
CA PHE A 70 -18.81 -2.54 5.07
C PHE A 70 -17.88 -1.46 5.62
N ASP A 71 -18.08 -0.24 5.14
CA ASP A 71 -17.30 0.96 5.40
C ASP A 71 -18.25 2.13 5.75
N LEU A 72 -17.96 2.86 6.83
CA LEU A 72 -18.74 4.02 7.26
C LEU A 72 -17.91 5.31 7.18
N CYS A 73 -18.57 6.43 6.86
CA CYS A 73 -18.02 7.75 7.16
C CYS A 73 -18.01 8.00 8.67
N ILE A 74 -17.13 8.89 9.14
CA ILE A 74 -16.99 9.24 10.57
C ILE A 74 -18.35 9.65 11.19
N GLU A 75 -19.17 10.42 10.46
CA GLU A 75 -20.48 10.89 10.90
C GLU A 75 -21.48 9.75 11.20
N CYS A 76 -21.50 8.70 10.35
CA CYS A 76 -22.41 7.58 10.56
C CYS A 76 -21.88 6.62 11.64
N PHE A 77 -20.55 6.47 11.74
CA PHE A 77 -19.95 5.72 12.82
C PHE A 77 -20.17 6.38 14.19
N SER A 78 -20.05 7.71 14.30
CA SER A 78 -20.17 8.42 15.58
C SER A 78 -21.58 8.43 16.17
N VAL A 79 -22.62 8.25 15.34
CA VAL A 79 -24.02 8.05 15.80
C VAL A 79 -24.41 6.57 15.94
N GLY A 80 -23.48 5.64 15.70
CA GLY A 80 -23.68 4.20 15.94
C GLY A 80 -24.70 3.53 15.02
N VAL A 81 -24.71 3.85 13.71
CA VAL A 81 -25.67 3.23 12.78
C VAL A 81 -25.54 1.71 12.70
N GLU A 82 -26.66 1.02 12.59
CA GLU A 82 -26.70 -0.43 12.40
C GLU A 82 -27.49 -0.79 11.13
N VAL A 83 -26.91 -1.65 10.29
CA VAL A 83 -27.50 -2.12 9.04
C VAL A 83 -27.23 -3.62 8.95
N HIS A 84 -28.25 -4.45 9.17
CA HIS A 84 -28.06 -5.91 9.27
C HIS A 84 -27.27 -6.46 8.06
N PRO A 85 -26.15 -7.19 8.27
CA PRO A 85 -25.69 -7.80 9.52
C PRO A 85 -24.73 -6.96 10.39
N HIS A 86 -24.38 -5.73 10.00
CA HIS A 86 -23.51 -4.85 10.79
C HIS A 86 -24.14 -4.39 12.11
N LYS A 87 -23.29 -4.35 13.15
CA LYS A 87 -23.58 -3.81 14.48
C LYS A 87 -22.55 -2.76 14.87
N SER A 88 -23.03 -1.74 15.56
CA SER A 88 -22.29 -0.57 16.04
C SER A 88 -21.11 -0.93 16.97
N ASN A 89 -21.19 -2.11 17.62
CA ASN A 89 -20.17 -2.64 18.52
C ASN A 89 -19.19 -3.64 17.86
N HIS A 90 -19.26 -3.87 16.54
CA HIS A 90 -18.28 -4.70 15.87
C HIS A 90 -16.88 -4.05 15.91
N PRO A 91 -15.80 -4.84 16.08
CA PRO A 91 -14.45 -4.33 15.92
C PRO A 91 -14.28 -3.74 14.52
N TYR A 92 -13.46 -2.69 14.42
CA TYR A 92 -13.28 -1.89 13.22
C TYR A 92 -11.80 -1.53 13.02
N ARG A 93 -11.49 -1.00 11.85
CA ARG A 93 -10.21 -0.34 11.54
C ARG A 93 -10.49 1.07 11.04
N VAL A 94 -9.73 2.04 11.53
CA VAL A 94 -9.66 3.36 10.90
C VAL A 94 -8.77 3.21 9.68
N MET A 95 -9.33 3.40 8.49
CA MET A 95 -8.54 3.51 7.26
C MET A 95 -8.35 5.01 7.03
N ASP A 96 -7.13 5.49 7.23
CA ASP A 96 -6.76 6.87 6.99
C ASP A 96 -6.44 7.11 5.50
N ASN A 97 -6.27 8.37 5.12
CA ASN A 97 -5.80 8.81 3.81
C ASN A 97 -4.39 9.39 4.01
N LEU A 98 -3.34 8.69 3.57
CA LEU A 98 -1.95 8.96 3.96
C LEU A 98 -1.32 10.09 3.14
N SER A 99 -2.14 10.99 2.57
CA SER A 99 -1.70 12.17 1.81
C SER A 99 -1.16 13.31 2.71
N PHE A 100 -0.36 12.97 3.72
CA PHE A 100 0.39 13.90 4.55
C PHE A 100 1.91 13.71 4.29
N PRO A 101 2.72 14.78 4.24
CA PRO A 101 4.16 14.64 4.07
C PRO A 101 4.81 13.88 5.23
N LEU A 102 5.67 12.90 4.92
CA LEU A 102 6.30 12.03 5.92
C LEU A 102 7.75 12.43 6.16
N ILE A 103 8.64 12.16 5.20
CA ILE A 103 10.07 12.41 5.34
C ILE A 103 10.39 13.84 4.88
N CYS A 104 10.15 14.15 3.60
CA CYS A 104 10.30 15.48 3.02
C CYS A 104 8.94 16.12 2.68
N PRO A 105 8.84 17.45 2.46
CA PRO A 105 7.56 18.14 2.26
C PRO A 105 6.79 17.72 0.99
N ASP A 106 7.51 17.31 -0.05
CA ASP A 106 6.95 17.04 -1.39
C ASP A 106 6.57 15.58 -1.61
N TRP A 107 6.80 14.70 -0.64
CA TRP A 107 6.45 13.28 -0.67
C TRP A 107 5.51 12.93 0.49
N ASN A 108 4.32 12.45 0.15
CA ASN A 108 3.34 12.01 1.13
C ASN A 108 3.52 10.53 1.49
N ALA A 109 2.97 10.09 2.62
CA ALA A 109 3.15 8.72 3.09
C ALA A 109 2.58 7.63 2.15
N ASP A 110 1.56 7.90 1.33
CA ASP A 110 1.16 6.98 0.24
C ASP A 110 2.24 6.94 -0.87
N ASP A 111 2.81 8.08 -1.28
CA ASP A 111 3.90 8.14 -2.29
C ASP A 111 5.13 7.32 -1.83
N GLU A 112 5.52 7.44 -0.56
CA GLU A 112 6.66 6.74 0.05
C GLU A 112 6.43 5.21 0.09
N ILE A 113 5.20 4.77 0.40
CA ILE A 113 4.83 3.35 0.41
C ILE A 113 4.85 2.79 -1.01
N LEU A 114 4.21 3.47 -1.97
CA LEU A 114 4.15 3.04 -3.37
C LEU A 114 5.54 3.01 -4.04
N LEU A 115 6.47 3.88 -3.63
CA LEU A 115 7.85 3.84 -4.12
C LEU A 115 8.56 2.56 -3.68
N LEU A 116 8.41 2.17 -2.40
CA LEU A 116 9.04 0.97 -1.86
C LEU A 116 8.36 -0.31 -2.36
N GLU A 117 7.02 -0.34 -2.44
CA GLU A 117 6.25 -1.42 -3.05
C GLU A 117 6.62 -1.60 -4.53
N GLY A 118 6.74 -0.51 -5.29
CA GLY A 118 7.21 -0.54 -6.67
C GLY A 118 8.64 -1.07 -6.80
N ILE A 119 9.56 -0.69 -5.91
CA ILE A 119 10.93 -1.21 -5.91
C ILE A 119 10.97 -2.73 -5.59
N GLU A 120 10.12 -3.21 -4.69
CA GLU A 120 9.96 -4.65 -4.40
C GLU A 120 9.34 -5.42 -5.58
N MET A 121 8.30 -4.87 -6.20
CA MET A 121 7.54 -5.53 -7.29
C MET A 121 8.29 -5.55 -8.64
N TYR A 122 8.90 -4.43 -9.04
CA TYR A 122 9.47 -4.25 -10.38
C TYR A 122 11.01 -4.31 -10.41
N GLY A 123 11.65 -4.32 -9.24
CA GLY A 123 13.09 -4.37 -9.06
C GLY A 123 13.78 -3.01 -9.16
N LEU A 124 14.69 -2.74 -8.22
CA LEU A 124 15.49 -1.51 -8.20
C LEU A 124 16.23 -1.30 -9.53
N GLY A 125 16.04 -0.12 -10.14
CA GLY A 125 16.55 0.21 -11.48
C GLY A 125 15.46 0.30 -12.55
N ASN A 126 14.31 -0.36 -12.36
CA ASN A 126 13.19 -0.32 -13.30
C ASN A 126 12.30 0.93 -13.12
N TRP A 127 12.92 2.10 -13.14
CA TRP A 127 12.33 3.37 -12.70
C TRP A 127 11.13 3.86 -13.51
N ALA A 128 10.89 3.30 -14.72
CA ALA A 128 9.70 3.59 -15.50
C ALA A 128 8.45 2.95 -14.88
N GLU A 129 8.48 1.63 -14.65
CA GLU A 129 7.37 0.90 -14.03
C GLU A 129 7.13 1.36 -12.58
N ILE A 130 8.21 1.66 -11.85
CA ILE A 130 8.12 2.20 -10.47
C ILE A 130 7.40 3.56 -10.46
N ALA A 131 7.68 4.45 -11.44
CA ALA A 131 7.02 5.74 -11.53
C ALA A 131 5.54 5.63 -11.95
N GLU A 132 5.20 4.73 -12.88
CA GLU A 132 3.81 4.46 -13.26
C GLU A 132 3.02 3.89 -12.07
N HIS A 133 3.62 3.01 -11.26
CA HIS A 133 3.01 2.46 -10.04
C HIS A 133 2.80 3.53 -8.95
N VAL A 134 3.75 4.43 -8.73
CA VAL A 134 3.59 5.59 -7.82
C VAL A 134 2.54 6.56 -8.35
N GLY A 135 2.47 6.79 -9.66
CA GLY A 135 1.44 7.58 -10.36
C GLY A 135 1.44 9.09 -10.08
N THR A 136 2.11 9.55 -9.02
CA THR A 136 2.18 10.95 -8.58
C THR A 136 3.53 11.62 -8.87
N LYS A 137 4.54 10.87 -9.32
CA LYS A 137 5.94 11.30 -9.51
C LYS A 137 6.47 10.86 -10.87
N THR A 138 7.46 11.57 -11.40
CA THR A 138 8.22 11.09 -12.57
C THR A 138 9.35 10.15 -12.12
N LYS A 139 9.88 9.36 -13.06
CA LYS A 139 11.02 8.46 -12.80
C LYS A 139 12.24 9.20 -12.26
N GLU A 140 12.50 10.43 -12.70
CA GLU A 140 13.59 11.28 -12.24
C GLU A 140 13.43 11.60 -10.74
N LEU A 141 12.22 11.98 -10.33
CA LEU A 141 11.90 12.26 -8.91
C LEU A 141 12.01 10.99 -8.06
N CYS A 142 11.54 9.84 -8.55
CA CYS A 142 11.69 8.56 -7.84
C CYS A 142 13.16 8.16 -7.65
N ILE A 143 14.00 8.35 -8.69
CA ILE A 143 15.45 8.11 -8.61
C ILE A 143 16.08 9.04 -7.58
N GLU A 144 15.86 10.36 -7.72
CA GLU A 144 16.48 11.38 -6.87
C GLU A 144 16.10 11.20 -5.40
N HIS A 145 14.80 11.01 -5.11
CA HIS A 145 14.30 10.81 -3.76
C HIS A 145 14.84 9.52 -3.14
N TYR A 146 14.74 8.37 -3.83
CA TYR A 146 15.29 7.12 -3.29
C TYR A 146 16.80 7.20 -3.05
N THR A 147 17.56 7.79 -3.98
CA THR A 147 19.00 7.99 -3.81
C THR A 147 19.33 8.90 -2.63
N ASN A 148 18.66 10.04 -2.48
CA ASN A 148 19.00 11.01 -1.44
C ASN A 148 18.45 10.66 -0.05
N VAL A 149 17.26 10.08 0.03
CA VAL A 149 16.55 9.81 1.30
C VAL A 149 16.88 8.44 1.88
N TYR A 150 17.09 7.42 1.03
CA TYR A 150 17.36 6.04 1.48
C TYR A 150 18.83 5.65 1.28
N MET A 151 19.35 5.72 0.06
CA MET A 151 20.72 5.24 -0.25
C MET A 151 21.82 6.11 0.41
N ASN A 152 21.66 7.43 0.37
CA ASN A 152 22.60 8.40 0.96
C ASN A 152 22.27 8.73 2.43
N SER A 153 21.35 7.99 3.07
CA SER A 153 20.94 8.25 4.45
C SER A 153 22.09 8.09 5.45
N PRO A 154 22.25 8.99 6.43
CA PRO A 154 23.17 8.79 7.55
C PRO A 154 22.81 7.57 8.45
N PHE A 155 21.61 7.00 8.26
CA PHE A 155 21.11 5.83 8.98
C PHE A 155 20.84 4.62 8.06
N PHE A 156 21.49 4.56 6.88
CA PHE A 156 21.39 3.45 5.93
C PHE A 156 21.45 2.08 6.63
N PRO A 157 20.53 1.13 6.36
CA PRO A 157 19.58 1.11 5.24
C PRO A 157 18.25 1.85 5.44
N LEU A 158 18.07 2.57 6.55
CA LEU A 158 16.83 3.31 6.84
C LEU A 158 16.99 4.81 6.54
N PRO A 159 15.92 5.54 6.16
CA PRO A 159 15.95 6.99 6.05
C PRO A 159 16.09 7.67 7.42
N ASP A 160 16.43 8.97 7.44
CA ASP A 160 16.49 9.74 8.68
C ASP A 160 15.08 10.05 9.24
N MET A 161 14.63 9.19 10.15
CA MET A 161 13.37 9.35 10.88
C MET A 161 13.48 10.26 12.13
N SER A 162 14.60 10.96 12.35
CA SER A 162 14.75 11.90 13.48
C SER A 162 13.99 13.21 13.27
N HIS A 163 13.71 13.55 12.01
CA HIS A 163 12.93 14.69 11.58
C HIS A 163 11.77 14.22 10.69
N VAL A 164 10.58 14.82 10.86
CA VAL A 164 9.39 14.58 10.04
C VAL A 164 8.99 15.91 9.43
N VAL A 165 8.92 15.98 8.10
CA VAL A 165 8.78 17.25 7.34
C VAL A 165 9.86 18.27 7.74
N GLY A 166 11.10 17.80 7.91
CA GLY A 166 12.25 18.59 8.35
C GLY A 166 12.20 19.11 9.79
N LYS A 167 11.22 18.69 10.61
CA LYS A 167 11.04 19.16 12.00
C LYS A 167 11.28 18.04 13.00
N ASN A 168 12.00 18.35 14.07
CA ASN A 168 12.22 17.39 15.15
C ASN A 168 11.01 17.31 16.10
N ARG A 169 11.01 16.29 16.96
CA ARG A 169 9.93 16.04 17.94
C ARG A 169 9.58 17.25 18.82
N LYS A 170 10.51 18.16 19.13
CA LYS A 170 10.22 19.33 19.97
C LYS A 170 9.43 20.39 19.20
N GLU A 171 9.80 20.65 17.94
CA GLU A 171 9.08 21.59 17.07
C GLU A 171 7.65 21.12 16.77
N LEU A 172 7.46 19.83 16.47
CA LEU A 172 6.14 19.25 16.24
C LEU A 172 5.24 19.38 17.49
N LEU A 173 5.80 19.12 18.69
CA LEU A 173 5.10 19.30 19.97
C LEU A 173 4.87 20.77 20.35
N ALA A 174 5.60 21.73 19.76
CA ALA A 174 5.36 23.16 19.92
C ALA A 174 4.23 23.63 18.99
N MET A 175 4.27 23.23 17.71
CA MET A 175 3.21 23.53 16.74
C MET A 175 1.84 23.00 17.19
N ALA A 176 1.80 21.78 17.75
CA ALA A 176 0.56 21.18 18.26
C ALA A 176 -0.09 21.97 19.43
N LYS A 177 0.64 22.89 20.09
CA LYS A 177 0.12 23.71 21.19
C LYS A 177 -0.47 25.04 20.72
N GLY A 178 0.18 25.73 19.77
CA GLY A 178 -0.29 27.04 19.29
C GLY A 178 -1.74 27.02 18.79
N HIS A 179 -2.11 25.98 18.02
CA HIS A 179 -3.48 25.77 17.53
C HIS A 179 -4.56 25.55 18.62
N ILE A 180 -4.18 25.40 19.90
CA ILE A 180 -5.11 25.32 21.04
C ILE A 180 -5.37 26.71 21.63
N ASP A 181 -4.35 27.56 21.69
CA ASP A 181 -4.44 28.90 22.28
C ASP A 181 -5.12 29.90 21.33
N ASP A 182 -4.97 29.76 20.00
CA ASP A 182 -5.65 30.57 18.96
C ASP A 182 -7.18 30.33 18.84
N LYS A 183 -7.77 29.50 19.73
CA LYS A 183 -9.19 29.06 19.66
C LYS A 183 -9.98 29.36 20.95
N LYS A 184 -9.58 30.38 21.71
CA LYS A 184 -10.10 30.66 23.05
C LYS A 184 -10.52 32.11 23.26
#